data_AF-A0A7S0XWR7-F1
#
_entry.id   AF-A0A7S0XWR7-F1
#
_cell.length_a   1.000
_cell.length_b   1.000
_cell.length_c   1.000
_cell.angle_alpha   90.00
_cell.angle_beta   90.00
_cell.angle_gamma   90.00
#
_symmetry.space_group_name_H-M   'P 1'
#
loop_
_entity.id
_entity.type
_entity.pdbx_description
1 polymer ?
#
loop_
_entity_poly.entity_id
_entity_poly.type
_entity_poly.pdbx_seq_one_letter_code
_entity_poly.pdbx_strand_id
1 'polypeptide(L)'
;HLNLRQKYVEGIVWCFSYYYNGCISWGWFFNYHHTPFVSDLMGCEDMEISFDLGKPFLPFQQLLGVLPIASRKLLPEPYADLMDRPSSKLNQAGFYPLEFEVDMEFKQNDWEGVA
;
A
#
# COMPACT_ATOMS: atom_id res chain seq x y z
N HIS A 1 1.74 8.25 -16.76
CA HIS A 1 1.87 9.65 -16.32
C HIS A 1 0.57 10.22 -15.74
N LEU A 2 -0.52 10.36 -16.51
CA LEU A 2 -1.76 10.99 -16.00
C LEU A 2 -2.38 10.31 -14.78
N ASN A 3 -2.44 8.97 -14.75
CA ASN A 3 -2.96 8.22 -13.60
C ASN A 3 -2.06 8.36 -12.36
N LEU A 4 -0.73 8.26 -12.52
CA LEU A 4 0.24 8.47 -11.43
C LEU A 4 0.10 9.86 -10.80
N ARG A 5 0.00 10.89 -11.65
CA ARG A 5 -0.26 12.28 -11.23
C ARG A 5 -1.54 12.36 -10.41
N GLN A 6 -2.64 11.82 -10.93
CA GLN A 6 -3.93 11.84 -10.25
C GLN A 6 -3.87 11.12 -8.89
N LYS A 7 -3.28 9.93 -8.83
CA LYS A 7 -3.10 9.18 -7.57
C LYS A 7 -2.23 9.92 -6.56
N TYR A 8 -1.24 10.66 -7.04
CA TYR A 8 -0.40 11.47 -6.15
C TYR A 8 -1.20 12.64 -5.54
N VAL A 9 -1.98 13.36 -6.34
CA VAL A 9 -2.85 14.45 -5.86
C VAL A 9 -3.96 13.91 -4.94
N GLU A 10 -4.57 12.77 -5.29
CA GLU A 10 -5.50 12.06 -4.38
C GLU A 10 -4.84 11.79 -3.03
N GLY A 11 -3.58 11.36 -3.00
CA GLY A 11 -2.86 11.10 -1.74
C GLY A 11 -2.62 12.34 -0.90
N ILE A 12 -2.30 13.47 -1.53
CA ILE A 12 -2.17 14.76 -0.82
C ILE A 12 -3.52 15.13 -0.17
N VAL A 13 -4.63 15.01 -0.91
CA VAL A 13 -5.97 15.31 -0.40
C VAL A 13 -6.39 14.34 0.71
N TRP A 14 -6.06 13.06 0.57
CA TRP A 14 -6.32 12.03 1.58
C TRP A 14 -5.56 12.34 2.87
N CYS A 15 -4.25 12.62 2.78
CA CYS A 15 -3.43 13.01 3.92
C CYS A 15 -3.96 14.27 4.60
N PHE A 16 -4.23 15.34 3.83
CA PHE A 16 -4.79 16.57 4.38
C PHE A 16 -6.10 16.30 5.14
N SER A 17 -7.03 15.57 4.52
CA SER A 17 -8.31 15.24 5.14
C SER A 17 -8.17 14.35 6.37
N TYR A 18 -7.20 13.41 6.39
CA TYR A 18 -6.91 12.56 7.54
C TYR A 18 -6.63 13.38 8.81
N TYR A 19 -5.85 14.47 8.69
CA TYR A 19 -5.52 15.32 9.83
C TYR A 19 -6.68 16.19 10.34
N TYR A 20 -7.52 16.72 9.45
CA TYR A 20 -8.56 17.69 9.81
C TYR A 20 -9.94 17.07 10.02
N ASN A 21 -10.26 16.01 9.27
CA ASN A 21 -11.59 15.40 9.20
C ASN A 21 -11.58 13.92 9.64
N GLY A 22 -10.40 13.35 9.93
CA GLY A 22 -10.24 11.92 10.19
C GLY A 22 -10.13 11.10 8.89
N CYS A 23 -10.09 9.77 9.02
CA CYS A 23 -9.94 8.87 7.88
C CYS A 23 -11.15 8.97 6.93
N ILE A 24 -10.89 9.43 5.69
CA ILE A 24 -11.91 9.57 4.64
C ILE A 24 -11.99 8.37 3.69
N SER A 25 -11.03 7.44 3.76
CA SER A 25 -11.07 6.18 3.02
C SER A 25 -10.13 5.16 3.65
N TRP A 26 -10.69 4.04 4.12
CA TRP A 26 -9.91 2.92 4.66
C TRP A 26 -9.28 2.05 3.57
N GLY A 27 -9.82 2.07 2.35
CA GLY A 27 -9.37 1.25 1.23
C GLY A 27 -8.46 1.98 0.24
N TRP A 28 -8.35 3.30 0.33
CA TRP A 28 -7.47 4.06 -0.54
C TRP A 28 -6.00 3.84 -0.18
N PHE A 29 -5.16 3.65 -1.19
CA PHE A 29 -3.71 3.61 -1.06
C PHE A 29 -3.07 4.12 -2.35
N PHE A 30 -1.83 4.61 -2.24
CA PHE A 30 -1.03 4.99 -3.40
C PHE A 30 -0.36 3.74 -3.99
N ASN A 31 -0.82 3.29 -5.17
CA ASN A 31 -0.43 2.02 -5.78
C ASN A 31 0.85 2.10 -6.64
N TYR A 32 1.82 2.92 -6.22
CA TYR A 32 3.12 3.06 -6.86
C TYR A 32 4.20 3.18 -5.80
N HIS A 33 5.38 2.64 -6.08
CA HIS A 33 6.53 2.73 -5.16
C HIS A 33 7.29 4.06 -5.27
N HIS A 34 7.17 4.74 -6.42
CA HIS A 34 7.87 6.00 -6.68
C HIS A 34 6.88 7.12 -7.02
N THR A 35 7.28 8.35 -6.70
CA THR A 35 6.48 9.56 -6.94
C THR A 35 6.65 10.06 -8.37
N PRO A 36 5.67 10.77 -8.95
CA PRO A 36 5.87 11.48 -10.21
C PRO A 36 6.93 12.57 -10.07
N PHE A 37 7.52 12.98 -11.19
CA PHE A 37 8.31 14.21 -11.23
C PHE A 37 7.41 15.44 -10.99
N VAL A 38 7.98 16.50 -10.41
CA VAL A 38 7.24 17.75 -10.16
C VAL A 38 6.69 18.36 -11.46
N SER A 39 7.43 18.24 -12.58
CA SER A 39 6.97 18.68 -13.90
C SER A 39 5.68 18.00 -14.36
N ASP A 40 5.43 16.77 -13.89
CA ASP A 40 4.23 16.02 -14.26
C ASP A 40 2.99 16.50 -13.47
N LEU A 41 3.15 17.31 -12.42
CA LEU A 41 2.06 17.79 -11.56
C LEU A 41 1.35 19.06 -12.07
N MET A 42 1.68 19.52 -13.28
CA MET A 42 1.02 20.68 -13.89
C MET A 42 -0.43 20.36 -14.33
N GLY A 43 -1.31 21.36 -14.26
CA GLY A 43 -2.69 21.28 -14.75
C GLY A 43 -3.58 20.32 -13.96
N CYS A 44 -3.58 20.46 -12.63
CA CYS A 44 -4.41 19.65 -11.73
C CYS A 44 -5.64 20.41 -11.19
N GLU A 45 -5.88 21.64 -11.63
CA GLU A 45 -6.98 22.49 -11.14
C GLU A 45 -8.38 21.87 -11.30
N ASP A 46 -8.64 21.17 -12.41
CA ASP A 46 -9.96 20.60 -12.72
C ASP A 46 -10.10 19.12 -12.30
N MET A 47 -9.22 18.63 -11.41
CA MET A 47 -9.22 17.22 -11.02
C MET A 47 -10.34 16.91 -10.02
N GLU A 48 -11.32 16.12 -10.46
CA GLU A 48 -12.35 15.60 -9.57
C GLU A 48 -11.79 14.44 -8.72
N ILE A 49 -11.78 14.64 -7.40
CA ILE A 49 -11.31 13.66 -6.42
C ILE A 49 -12.48 13.31 -5.49
N SER A 50 -12.78 12.01 -5.43
CA SER A 50 -13.77 11.46 -4.53
C SER A 50 -13.24 10.20 -3.86
N PHE A 51 -13.71 9.95 -2.65
CA PHE A 51 -13.30 8.82 -1.84
C PHE A 51 -14.52 8.05 -1.37
N ASP A 52 -14.41 6.72 -1.37
CA ASP A 52 -15.31 5.86 -0.62
C ASP A 52 -14.72 5.61 0.76
N LEU A 53 -15.49 5.88 1.82
CA LEU A 53 -15.02 5.68 3.19
C LEU A 53 -14.65 4.21 3.42
N GLY A 54 -15.44 3.28 2.90
CA GLY A 54 -15.25 1.86 3.12
C GLY A 54 -15.34 1.49 4.62
N LYS A 55 -14.60 0.45 5.01
CA LYS A 55 -14.54 -0.03 6.41
C LYS A 55 -13.10 -0.45 6.73
N PRO A 56 -12.66 -0.31 8.00
CA PRO A 56 -11.39 -0.87 8.41
C PRO A 56 -11.39 -2.39 8.26
N PHE A 57 -10.23 -2.96 7.95
CA PHE A 57 -10.03 -4.40 8.01
C PHE A 57 -10.25 -4.93 9.42
N LEU A 58 -10.79 -6.16 9.52
CA LEU A 58 -10.77 -6.90 10.78
C LEU A 58 -9.32 -7.21 11.19
N PRO A 59 -9.03 -7.41 12.49
CA PRO A 59 -7.65 -7.60 12.95
C PRO A 59 -6.87 -8.69 12.20
N PHE A 60 -7.46 -9.86 11.95
CA PHE A 60 -6.78 -10.94 11.21
C PHE A 60 -6.65 -10.66 9.70
N GLN A 61 -7.56 -9.88 9.12
CA GLN A 61 -7.43 -9.45 7.72
C GLN A 61 -6.28 -8.46 7.55
N GLN A 62 -6.17 -7.51 8.48
CA GLN A 62 -5.05 -6.58 8.51
C GLN A 62 -3.71 -7.33 8.72
N LEU A 63 -3.67 -8.28 9.66
CA LEU A 63 -2.45 -9.06 9.91
C LEU A 63 -2.02 -9.87 8.68
N LEU A 64 -2.96 -10.42 7.90
CA LEU A 64 -2.62 -11.05 6.61
C LEU A 64 -2.03 -10.06 5.61
N GLY A 65 -2.51 -8.81 5.58
CA GLY A 65 -2.00 -7.78 4.68
C GLY A 65 -0.66 -7.15 5.08
N VAL A 66 -0.18 -7.39 6.32
CA VAL A 66 1.01 -6.72 6.87
C VAL A 66 2.12 -7.69 7.26
N LEU A 67 1.78 -8.88 7.78
CA LEU A 67 2.80 -9.79 8.30
C LEU A 67 3.52 -10.52 7.15
N PRO A 68 4.85 -10.66 7.21
CA PRO A 68 5.57 -11.57 6.34
C PRO A 68 5.35 -13.02 6.78
N ILE A 69 5.63 -13.97 5.88
CA ILE A 69 5.48 -15.41 6.13
C ILE A 69 6.23 -15.91 7.37
N ALA A 70 7.40 -15.31 7.69
CA ALA A 70 8.17 -15.62 8.88
C ALA A 70 7.38 -15.42 10.19
N SER A 71 6.39 -14.52 10.17
CA SER A 71 5.53 -14.20 11.32
C SER A 71 4.20 -14.97 11.32
N ARG A 72 4.02 -15.99 10.45
CA ARG A 72 2.74 -16.73 10.32
C ARG A 72 2.21 -17.32 11.64
N LYS A 73 3.09 -17.61 12.60
CA LYS A 73 2.74 -18.15 13.93
C LYS A 73 1.92 -17.18 14.78
N LEU A 74 1.88 -15.90 14.43
CA LEU A 74 1.05 -14.88 15.11
C LEU A 74 -0.42 -14.94 14.68
N LEU A 75 -0.74 -15.72 13.64
CA LEU A 75 -2.09 -15.91 13.12
C LEU A 75 -2.65 -17.28 13.53
N PRO A 76 -3.98 -17.41 13.65
CA PRO A 76 -4.63 -18.72 13.73
C PRO A 76 -4.29 -19.58 12.51
N GLU A 77 -4.20 -20.90 12.70
CA GLU A 77 -3.75 -21.86 11.66
C GLU A 77 -4.44 -21.68 10.29
N PRO A 78 -5.77 -21.46 10.19
CA PRO A 78 -6.43 -21.28 8.89
C PRO A 78 -5.91 -20.08 8.09
N TYR A 79 -5.44 -19.02 8.76
CA TYR A 79 -4.86 -17.84 8.11
C TYR A 79 -3.37 -18.04 7.82
N ALA A 80 -2.63 -18.68 8.73
CA ALA A 80 -1.23 -19.01 8.51
C ALA A 80 -1.03 -19.93 7.29
N ASP A 81 -1.99 -20.83 7.05
CA ASP A 81 -2.05 -21.69 5.86
C ASP A 81 -2.20 -20.89 4.55
N LEU A 82 -2.90 -19.75 4.57
CA LEU A 82 -3.06 -18.91 3.39
C LEU A 82 -1.75 -18.24 2.95
N MET A 83 -0.78 -18.09 3.86
CA MET A 83 0.50 -17.46 3.54
C MET A 83 1.47 -18.43 2.86
N ASP A 84 1.45 -19.70 3.27
CA ASP A 84 2.51 -20.67 2.97
C ASP A 84 2.07 -21.76 1.97
N ARG A 85 0.79 -22.14 1.97
CA ARG A 85 0.33 -23.25 1.11
C ARG A 85 0.51 -22.88 -0.37
N PRO A 86 1.15 -23.74 -1.19
CA PRO A 86 1.28 -23.51 -2.64
C PRO A 86 -0.07 -23.43 -3.39
N SER A 87 -1.13 -23.99 -2.81
CA SER A 87 -2.49 -23.89 -3.35
C SER A 87 -3.21 -22.60 -2.98
N SER A 88 -2.64 -21.78 -2.08
CA SER A 88 -3.21 -20.50 -1.71
C SER A 88 -3.08 -19.51 -2.85
N LYS A 89 -4.19 -18.82 -3.15
CA LYS A 89 -4.20 -17.72 -4.13
C LYS A 89 -3.29 -16.57 -3.73
N LEU A 90 -3.09 -16.34 -2.43
CA LEU A 90 -2.22 -15.25 -1.95
C LEU A 90 -0.74 -15.59 -2.18
N ASN A 91 -0.35 -16.83 -1.93
CA ASN A 91 1.00 -17.32 -2.20
C ASN A 91 1.28 -17.32 -3.71
N GLN A 92 0.34 -17.84 -4.53
CA GLN A 92 0.45 -17.83 -5.99
C GLN A 92 0.52 -16.43 -6.60
N ALA A 93 -0.14 -15.45 -5.97
CA ALA A 93 -0.08 -14.05 -6.39
C ALA A 93 1.24 -13.35 -6.00
N GLY A 94 2.13 -14.03 -5.26
CA GLY A 94 3.43 -13.49 -4.88
C GLY A 94 3.39 -12.49 -3.73
N PHE A 95 2.33 -12.46 -2.91
CA PHE A 95 2.22 -11.52 -1.78
C PHE A 95 3.13 -11.86 -0.59
N TYR A 96 3.70 -13.08 -0.56
CA TYR A 96 4.60 -13.53 0.51
C TYR A 96 5.93 -14.05 -0.06
N PRO A 97 6.73 -13.18 -0.69
CA PRO A 97 8.05 -13.58 -1.18
C PRO A 97 8.97 -13.90 0.01
N LEU A 98 9.89 -14.86 -0.17
CA LEU A 98 10.94 -15.14 0.81
C LEU A 98 12.08 -14.10 0.73
N GLU A 99 12.31 -13.56 -0.46
CA GLU A 99 13.32 -12.56 -0.78
C GLU A 99 12.68 -11.51 -1.67
N PHE A 100 12.98 -10.23 -1.42
CA PHE A 100 12.55 -9.10 -2.23
C PHE A 100 13.73 -8.15 -2.44
N GLU A 101 13.69 -7.39 -3.52
CA GLU A 101 14.73 -6.43 -3.87
C GLU A 101 14.44 -5.08 -3.21
N VAL A 102 15.48 -4.39 -2.76
CA VAL A 102 15.37 -3.04 -2.21
C VAL A 102 16.08 -2.07 -3.15
N ASP A 103 15.33 -1.13 -3.72
CA ASP A 103 15.91 -0.03 -4.50
C ASP A 103 16.36 1.09 -3.57
N MET A 104 17.66 1.35 -3.58
CA MET A 104 18.24 2.35 -2.71
C MET A 104 18.07 3.77 -3.24
N GLU A 105 17.75 4.05 -4.51
CA GLU A 105 17.62 5.42 -5.07
C GLU A 105 18.58 6.47 -4.46
N PHE A 106 19.87 6.12 -4.35
CA PHE A 106 20.94 6.96 -3.77
C PHE A 106 20.85 7.24 -2.25
N LYS A 107 20.00 6.55 -1.51
CA LYS A 107 19.92 6.57 -0.05
C LYS A 107 21.14 5.92 0.59
N GLN A 108 21.43 6.33 1.82
CA GLN A 108 22.62 5.87 2.54
C GLN A 108 22.33 4.63 3.39
N ASN A 109 21.14 4.54 3.97
CA ASN A 109 20.79 3.47 4.89
C ASN A 109 19.72 2.56 4.29
N ASP A 110 19.82 1.25 4.52
CA ASP A 110 18.91 0.26 3.94
C ASP A 110 17.42 0.51 4.27
N TRP A 111 17.14 1.09 5.44
CA TRP A 111 15.77 1.40 5.88
C TRP A 111 15.14 2.62 5.16
N GLU A 112 15.93 3.37 4.40
CA GLU A 112 15.44 4.48 3.56
C GLU A 112 15.10 3.99 2.14
N GLY A 113 15.52 2.78 1.78
CA GLY A 113 15.29 2.17 0.48
C GLY A 113 13.82 1.77 0.27
N VAL A 114 13.47 1.60 -1.00
CA VAL A 114 12.14 1.19 -1.45
C VAL A 114 12.13 -0.33 -1.57
N ALA A 115 11.36 -0.98 -0.70
CA ALA A 115 11.14 -2.43 -0.68
C ALA A 115 10.07 -2.88 -1.69
#